data_AF-A0A1Y3TIY4-F1
#
_entry.id   AF-A0A1Y3TIY4-F1
#
_cell.length_a   1.000
_cell.length_b   1.000
_cell.length_c   1.000
_cell.angle_alpha   90.00
_cell.angle_beta   90.00
_cell.angle_gamma   90.00
#
_symmetry.space_group_name_H-M   'P 1'
#
loop_
_entity.id
_entity.type
_entity.pdbx_description
1 polymer ?
#
loop_
_entity_poly.entity_id
_entity_poly.type
_entity_poly.pdbx_seq_one_letter_code
_entity_poly.pdbx_strand_id
1 'polypeptide(L)' 'MEQFKRFISYQELADAIGCSYQQIQKVHAKRIIELFDIDVSRLPKSGVLPLECCYQYFDVTTPINKNTH' A
#
# COMPACT_ATOMS: atom_id res chain seq x y z
N MET A 1 4.25 4.78 -21.07
CA MET A 1 4.27 4.71 -19.59
C MET A 1 3.06 3.91 -19.16
N GLU A 2 3.25 2.69 -18.68
CA GLU A 2 2.14 1.83 -18.24
C GLU A 2 1.52 2.39 -16.96
N GLN A 3 0.29 2.89 -17.08
CA GLN A 3 -0.53 3.27 -15.93
C GLN A 3 -0.72 2.07 -15.02
N PHE A 4 -0.52 2.25 -13.72
CA PHE A 4 -0.80 1.27 -12.68
C PHE A 4 -2.15 0.57 -12.95
N LYS A 5 -2.09 -0.72 -13.30
CA LYS A 5 -3.27 -1.50 -13.75
C LYS A 5 -4.13 -2.00 -12.58
N ARG A 6 -3.60 -1.95 -11.35
CA ARG A 6 -4.23 -2.53 -10.15
C ARG A 6 -4.06 -1.59 -8.96
N PHE A 7 -5.16 -1.40 -8.24
CA PHE A 7 -5.23 -0.57 -7.04
C PHE A 7 -5.75 -1.41 -5.88
N ILE A 8 -5.26 -1.13 -4.68
CA ILE A 8 -5.70 -1.76 -3.43
C ILE A 8 -6.19 -0.70 -2.46
N SER A 9 -7.25 -1.00 -1.72
CA SER A 9 -7.79 -0.09 -0.70
C SER A 9 -6.99 -0.19 0.59
N TYR A 10 -6.94 0.88 1.39
CA TYR A 10 -6.25 0.86 2.69
C TYR A 10 -6.74 -0.25 3.61
N GLN A 11 -8.04 -0.57 3.57
CA GLN A 11 -8.63 -1.66 4.35
C GLN A 11 -8.09 -3.04 3.93
N GLU A 12 -8.08 -3.31 2.63
CA GLU A 12 -7.55 -4.55 2.05
C GLU A 12 -6.06 -4.70 2.32
N LEU A 13 -5.32 -3.59 2.21
CA LEU A 13 -3.88 -3.56 2.49
C LEU A 13 -3.60 -3.77 3.99
N ALA A 14 -4.44 -3.21 4.87
CA ALA A 14 -4.35 -3.41 6.31
C ALA A 14 -4.58 -4.88 6.67
N ASP A 15 -5.59 -5.50 6.07
CA ASP A 15 -5.92 -6.92 6.25
C ASP A 15 -4.80 -7.83 5.77
N ALA A 16 -4.29 -7.61 4.55
CA ALA A 16 -3.21 -8.40 3.96
C ALA A 16 -1.89 -8.37 4.76
N ILE A 17 -1.65 -7.28 5.50
CA ILE A 17 -0.43 -7.06 6.28
C ILE A 17 -0.65 -7.38 7.76
N GLY A 18 -1.90 -7.57 8.19
CA GLY A 18 -2.24 -7.75 9.60
C GLY A 18 -2.01 -6.49 10.43
N CYS A 19 -2.12 -5.30 9.83
CA CYS A 19 -1.94 -4.01 10.50
C CYS A 19 -3.26 -3.26 10.66
N SER A 20 -3.27 -2.23 11.52
CA SER A 20 -4.46 -1.38 11.67
C SER A 20 -4.66 -0.47 10.45
N TYR A 21 -5.92 -0.30 10.02
CA TYR A 21 -6.29 0.65 8.97
C TYR A 21 -5.71 2.06 9.20
N GLN A 22 -5.70 2.54 10.45
CA GLN A 22 -5.12 3.84 10.81
C GLN A 22 -3.60 3.93 10.56
N GLN A 23 -2.86 2.83 10.77
CA GLN A 23 -1.42 2.76 10.46
C GLN A 23 -1.20 2.83 8.95
N ILE A 24 -2.00 2.09 8.17
CA ILE A 24 -1.93 2.18 6.70
C ILE A 24 -2.23 3.59 6.23
N GLN A 25 -3.33 4.19 6.67
CA GLN A 25 -3.74 5.52 6.22
C GLN A 25 -2.75 6.64 6.61
N LYS A 26 -2.23 6.63 7.84
CA LYS A 26 -1.41 7.73 8.37
C LYS A 26 0.09 7.57 8.11
N VAL A 27 0.59 6.34 8.09
CA VAL A 27 2.03 6.04 8.03
C VAL A 27 2.40 5.49 6.67
N HIS A 28 1.83 4.34 6.30
CA HIS A 28 2.26 3.63 5.10
C HIS A 28 1.83 4.32 3.81
N ALA A 29 0.58 4.79 3.73
CA ALA A 29 0.07 5.45 2.54
C ALA A 29 0.88 6.71 2.20
N LYS A 30 1.16 7.54 3.22
CA LYS A 30 2.00 8.72 3.04
C LYS A 30 3.40 8.35 2.53
N ARG A 31 4.05 7.36 3.16
CA ARG A 31 5.37 6.89 2.76
C ARG A 31 5.40 6.32 1.34
N ILE A 32 4.39 5.54 0.96
CA ILE A 32 4.29 4.95 -0.39
C ILE A 32 4.10 6.07 -1.42
N ILE A 33 3.25 7.06 -1.13
CA ILE A 33 3.06 8.22 -2.01
C ILE A 33 4.37 9.00 -2.20
N GLU A 34 5.09 9.27 -1.11
CA GLU A 34 6.35 10.00 -1.13
C GLU A 34 7.48 9.20 -1.81
N LEU A 35 7.58 7.89 -1.57
CA LEU A 35 8.62 7.03 -2.13
C LEU A 35 8.50 6.82 -3.64
N PHE A 36 7.27 6.72 -4.14
CA PHE A 36 7.00 6.40 -5.54
C PHE A 36 6.49 7.61 -6.33
N ASP A 37 6.55 8.81 -5.75
CA ASP A 37 6.08 10.07 -6.34
C ASP A 37 4.67 9.93 -6.95
N ILE A 38 3.76 9.34 -6.17
CA ILE A 38 2.41 9.03 -6.63
C ILE A 38 1.58 10.31 -6.62
N ASP A 39 1.11 10.71 -7.80
CA ASP A 39 0.14 11.80 -7.88
C ASP A 39 -1.22 11.35 -7.33
N VAL A 40 -1.58 11.86 -6.17
CA VAL A 40 -2.84 11.55 -5.47
C VAL A 40 -4.07 11.98 -6.27
N SER A 41 -3.94 12.95 -7.18
CA SER A 41 -5.02 13.42 -8.05
C SER A 41 -5.30 12.44 -9.19
N ARG A 42 -4.33 11.56 -9.50
CA ARG A 42 -4.47 10.49 -10.51
C ARG A 42 -4.97 9.18 -9.92
N LEU A 43 -5.20 9.12 -8.60
CA LEU A 43 -5.79 7.95 -7.97
C LEU A 43 -7.28 7.86 -8.31
N PRO A 44 -7.80 6.65 -8.57
CA PRO A 44 -9.20 6.47 -8.98
C PRO A 44 -10.20 6.82 -7.86
N LYS A 45 -9.79 6.71 -6.60
CA LYS A 45 -10.59 7.09 -5.43
C LYS A 45 -9.69 7.37 -4.22
N SER A 46 -10.20 8.17 -3.29
CA SER A 46 -9.54 8.35 -2.00
C SER A 46 -9.51 7.02 -1.24
N GLY A 47 -8.40 6.74 -0.56
CA GLY A 47 -8.24 5.50 0.19
C GLY A 47 -7.74 4.30 -0.60
N VAL A 48 -7.18 4.51 -1.80
CA VAL A 48 -6.48 3.46 -2.56
C VAL A 48 -5.06 3.84 -2.91
N LEU A 49 -4.22 2.83 -3.13
CA LEU A 49 -2.86 2.97 -3.65
C LEU A 49 -2.63 1.99 -4.81
N PRO A 50 -1.66 2.29 -5.69
CA PRO A 50 -1.19 1.34 -6.66
C PRO A 50 -0.67 0.08 -5.98
N LEU A 51 -1.21 -1.07 -6.35
CA LEU A 51 -0.89 -2.36 -5.75
C LEU A 51 0.61 -2.68 -5.89
N GLU A 52 1.20 -2.36 -7.04
CA GLU A 52 2.63 -2.56 -7.31
C GLU A 52 3.52 -1.78 -6.33
N CYS A 53 3.20 -0.51 -6.06
CA CYS A 53 3.94 0.32 -5.11
C CYS A 53 3.81 -0.22 -3.68
N CYS A 54 2.62 -0.70 -3.31
CA CYS A 54 2.43 -1.37 -2.03
C CYS A 54 3.29 -2.63 -1.93
N TYR A 55 3.27 -3.50 -2.95
CA TYR A 55 4.13 -4.67 -2.97
C TYR A 55 5.60 -4.30 -2.85
N GLN A 56 6.10 -3.37 -3.65
CA GLN A 56 7.50 -2.95 -3.57
C GLN A 56 7.85 -2.33 -2.21
N TYR A 57 6.94 -1.57 -1.57
CA TYR A 57 7.18 -1.04 -0.24
C TYR A 57 7.27 -2.14 0.82
N PHE A 58 6.35 -3.10 0.80
CA PHE A 58 6.22 -4.13 1.83
C PHE A 58 7.09 -5.37 1.58
N ASP A 59 7.45 -5.69 0.34
CA ASP A 59 8.37 -6.77 -0.01
C ASP A 59 9.78 -6.47 0.54
N VAL A 60 10.20 -5.21 0.47
CA VAL A 60 11.51 -4.76 0.99
C VAL A 60 11.49 -4.63 2.53
N THR A 61 10.33 -4.42 3.15
CA THR A 61 10.20 -4.09 4.58
C THR A 61 9.61 -5.20 5.45
N THR A 62 9.10 -6.29 4.86
CA THR A 62 8.41 -7.36 5.61
C THR A 62 8.96 -8.73 5.20
N PRO A 63 9.90 -9.34 5.96
CA PRO A 63 10.03 -10.78 5.92
C PRO A 63 8.70 -11.34 6.42
N ILE A 64 7.95 -11.97 5.51
CA ILE A 64 6.67 -12.62 5.80
C ILE A 64 6.93 -13.69 6.85
N ASN A 65 6.71 -13.38 8.12
CA ASN A 65 6.75 -14.38 9.18
C ASN A 65 5.45 -15.19 9.09
N LYS A 66 5.45 -16.21 8.21
CA LYS A 66 4.51 -17.32 8.27
C LYS A 66 4.80 -18.12 9.53
N ASN A 67 4.35 -17.63 10.68
CA ASN A 67 4.35 -18.43 11.90
C ASN A 67 3.04 -18.24 12.64
N THR A 68 1.98 -18.80 12.07
CA THR A 68 0.82 -19.24 12.85
C THR A 68 1.20 -20.59 13.44
N HIS A 69 1.51 -20.59 14.74
CA HIS A 69 1.68 -21.78 15.56
C HIS A 69 0.40 -22.00 16.39
#